data_AF-A0A934K8W1-F1
#
_entry.id   AF-A0A934K8W1-F1
#
_cell.length_a   1.000
_cell.length_b   1.000
_cell.length_c   1.000
_cell.angle_alpha   90.00
_cell.angle_beta   90.00
_cell.angle_gamma   90.00
#
_symmetry.space_group_name_H-M   'P 1'
#
loop_
_entity.id
_entity.type
_entity.pdbx_description
1 polymer ?
#
loop_
_entity_poly.entity_id
_entity_poly.type
_entity_poly.pdbx_seq_one_letter_code
_entity_poly.pdbx_strand_id
1 'polypeptide(L)'
;MRRARTPGHDSYWYYSPAFFDAIVPDPFGLTLEVGCGEGRVARDLLRRGHRVVAVDSSPTLLRYARSADPASAYLLADAAMLPFAAGSFDLVVQAVG
;
A
#
# COMPACT_ATOMS: atom_id res chain seq x y z
N MET A 1 -7.84 -17.13 -7.64
CA MET A 1 -6.69 -16.57 -8.38
C MET A 1 -5.45 -16.63 -7.51
N ARG A 2 -4.41 -17.38 -7.93
CA ARG A 2 -3.18 -17.67 -7.17
C ARG A 2 -1.98 -17.33 -8.08
N ARG A 3 -1.74 -16.05 -8.34
CA ARG A 3 -0.57 -15.60 -9.11
C ARG A 3 0.22 -14.49 -8.42
N ALA A 4 -0.44 -13.46 -7.87
CA ALA A 4 0.26 -12.35 -7.23
C ALA A 4 1.12 -12.82 -6.04
N ARG A 5 0.63 -13.71 -5.17
CA ARG A 5 1.30 -14.03 -3.89
C ARG A 5 2.51 -14.97 -3.97
N THR A 6 2.88 -15.49 -5.14
CA THR A 6 4.01 -16.42 -5.24
C THR A 6 5.33 -15.63 -5.27
N PRO A 7 6.28 -15.90 -4.35
CA PRO A 7 7.62 -15.32 -4.43
C PRO A 7 8.26 -15.50 -5.80
N GLY A 8 8.84 -14.42 -6.34
CA GLY A 8 9.58 -14.43 -7.62
C GLY A 8 8.71 -14.40 -8.88
N HIS A 9 7.41 -14.13 -8.79
CA HIS A 9 6.50 -14.16 -9.94
C HIS A 9 5.92 -12.80 -10.37
N ASP A 10 6.30 -11.70 -9.72
CA ASP A 10 5.90 -10.34 -10.08
C ASP A 10 7.05 -9.33 -9.85
N SER A 11 6.90 -8.13 -10.41
CA SER A 11 7.90 -7.06 -10.36
C SER A 11 8.23 -6.62 -8.94
N TYR A 12 7.27 -6.76 -8.03
CA TYR A 12 7.45 -6.41 -6.63
C TYR A 12 8.65 -7.13 -5.99
N TRP A 13 8.84 -8.43 -6.23
CA TRP A 13 9.96 -9.16 -5.61
C TRP A 13 11.34 -8.68 -6.05
N TYR A 14 11.44 -8.15 -7.27
CA TYR A 14 12.70 -7.66 -7.81
C TYR A 14 12.99 -6.24 -7.34
N TYR A 15 11.96 -5.39 -7.27
CA TYR A 15 12.13 -3.96 -6.99
C TYR A 15 11.87 -3.56 -5.53
N SER A 16 11.26 -4.41 -4.71
CA SER A 16 10.90 -4.02 -3.33
C SER A 16 12.09 -3.58 -2.48
N PRO A 17 13.29 -4.20 -2.52
CA PRO A 17 14.42 -3.70 -1.73
C PRO A 17 14.82 -2.29 -2.16
N ALA A 18 15.03 -2.07 -3.45
CA ALA A 18 15.40 -0.74 -3.96
C ALA A 18 14.31 0.31 -3.71
N PHE A 19 13.04 -0.08 -3.86
CA PHE A 19 11.92 0.79 -3.56
C PHE A 19 11.95 1.25 -2.09
N PHE A 20 12.08 0.33 -1.14
CA PHE A 20 12.05 0.71 0.26
C PHE A 20 13.36 1.31 0.78
N ASP A 21 14.51 0.89 0.25
CA ASP A 21 15.80 1.28 0.81
C ASP A 21 16.38 2.54 0.12
N ALA A 22 15.89 2.91 -1.07
CA ALA A 22 16.38 4.07 -1.81
C ALA A 22 15.31 5.11 -2.18
N ILE A 23 14.01 4.76 -2.17
CA ILE A 23 12.94 5.68 -2.62
C ILE A 23 12.04 6.07 -1.44
N VAL A 24 11.60 5.09 -0.64
CA VAL A 24 10.75 5.37 0.52
C VAL A 24 11.60 5.97 1.63
N PRO A 25 11.31 7.18 2.11
CA PRO A 25 12.02 7.78 3.22
C PRO A 25 11.71 7.06 4.53
N ASP A 26 12.53 7.28 5.56
CA ASP A 26 12.24 6.81 6.93
C ASP A 26 10.84 7.26 7.38
N PRO A 27 10.16 6.51 8.28
CA PRO A 27 8.82 6.85 8.72
C PRO A 27 8.69 8.27 9.30
N PHE A 28 7.84 9.08 8.68
CA PHE A 28 7.40 10.37 9.23
C PHE A 28 5.95 10.63 8.87
N GLY A 29 5.22 11.30 9.77
CA GLY A 29 3.87 11.74 9.49
C GLY A 29 2.88 10.62 9.13
N LEU A 30 1.92 10.94 8.25
CA LEU A 30 0.93 10.00 7.73
C LEU A 30 1.20 9.68 6.25
N THR A 31 1.27 8.39 5.94
CA THR A 31 1.50 7.87 4.58
C THR A 31 0.19 7.42 3.94
N LEU A 32 -0.05 7.83 2.70
CA LEU A 32 -1.11 7.31 1.84
C LEU A 32 -0.52 6.34 0.81
N GLU A 33 -1.04 5.11 0.74
CA GLU A 33 -0.82 4.23 -0.41
C GLU A 33 -2.03 4.28 -1.35
N VAL A 34 -1.78 4.57 -2.63
CA VAL A 34 -2.82 4.59 -3.68
C VAL A 34 -2.73 3.33 -4.55
N GLY A 35 -3.85 2.63 -4.70
CA GLY A 35 -3.93 1.39 -5.48
C GLY A 35 -3.32 0.19 -4.75
N CYS A 36 -3.67 0.01 -3.48
CA CYS A 36 -2.97 -0.92 -2.58
C CYS A 36 -3.19 -2.41 -2.90
N GLY A 37 -4.15 -2.74 -3.76
CA GLY A 37 -4.50 -4.12 -4.12
C GLY A 37 -4.76 -4.99 -2.89
N GLU A 38 -4.07 -6.13 -2.79
CA GLU A 38 -4.15 -7.06 -1.65
C GLU A 38 -3.32 -6.60 -0.42
N GLY A 39 -2.87 -5.35 -0.39
CA GLY A 39 -2.21 -4.70 0.74
C GLY A 39 -0.76 -5.12 0.98
N ARG A 40 -0.02 -5.53 -0.07
CA ARG A 40 1.36 -5.99 0.12
C ARG A 40 2.29 -4.87 0.57
N VAL A 41 2.29 -3.75 -0.15
CA VAL A 41 3.16 -2.61 0.17
C VAL A 41 2.71 -1.95 1.48
N ALA A 42 1.41 -1.80 1.73
CA ALA A 42 0.86 -1.32 3.00
C ALA A 42 1.41 -2.08 4.21
N ARG A 43 1.40 -3.43 4.15
CA ARG A 43 1.95 -4.28 5.20
C ARG A 43 3.45 -4.06 5.41
N ASP A 44 4.19 -3.89 4.34
CA ASP A 44 5.64 -3.70 4.40
C ASP A 44 6.00 -2.31 4.95
N LEU A 45 5.26 -1.26 4.55
CA LEU A 45 5.35 0.07 5.13
C LEU A 45 5.04 0.06 6.63
N LEU A 46 3.97 -0.63 7.05
CA LEU A 46 3.63 -0.80 8.46
C LEU A 46 4.75 -1.52 9.25
N ARG A 47 5.30 -2.62 8.70
CA ARG A 47 6.42 -3.34 9.33
C ARG A 47 7.67 -2.48 9.47
N ARG A 48 7.86 -1.51 8.58
CA ARG A 48 8.95 -0.52 8.63
C ARG A 48 8.65 0.67 9.54
N GLY A 49 7.47 0.74 10.16
CA GLY A 49 7.10 1.76 11.15
C GLY A 49 6.29 2.94 10.59
N HIS A 50 5.90 2.92 9.32
CA HIS A 50 5.02 3.95 8.76
C HIS A 50 3.62 3.87 9.36
N ARG A 51 2.95 5.02 9.47
CA ARG A 51 1.52 5.11 9.73
C ARG A 51 0.80 5.20 8.39
N VAL A 52 0.07 4.15 8.01
CA VAL A 52 -0.42 3.99 6.63
C VAL A 52 -1.94 4.00 6.57
N VAL A 53 -2.48 4.80 5.65
CA VAL A 53 -3.82 4.63 5.08
C VAL A 53 -3.66 4.15 3.65
N ALA A 54 -4.34 3.07 3.29
CA ALA A 54 -4.21 2.44 1.98
C ALA A 54 -5.56 2.44 1.28
N VAL A 55 -5.59 2.85 0.01
CA VAL A 55 -6.81 2.94 -0.79
C VAL A 55 -6.72 2.08 -2.05
N ASP A 56 -7.84 1.50 -2.44
CA ASP A 56 -8.01 0.81 -3.73
C ASP A 56 -9.46 0.95 -4.20
N SER A 57 -9.69 0.91 -5.51
CA SER A 57 -11.03 1.00 -6.10
C SER A 57 -11.75 -0.35 -6.15
N SER A 58 -11.07 -1.46 -5.86
CA SER A 58 -11.62 -2.82 -5.89
C SER A 58 -12.04 -3.31 -4.50
N PRO A 59 -13.36 -3.42 -4.21
CA PRO A 59 -13.84 -3.98 -2.96
C PRO A 59 -13.36 -5.43 -2.71
N THR A 60 -13.11 -6.17 -3.79
CA THR A 60 -12.61 -7.55 -3.70
C THR A 60 -11.15 -7.60 -3.25
N LEU A 61 -10.28 -6.72 -3.76
CA LEU A 61 -8.89 -6.65 -3.32
C LEU A 61 -8.79 -6.18 -1.86
N LEU A 62 -9.59 -5.18 -1.46
CA LEU A 62 -9.64 -4.72 -0.08
C LEU A 62 -10.11 -5.79 0.91
N ARG A 63 -10.99 -6.71 0.50
CA ARG A 63 -11.36 -7.88 1.32
C ARG A 63 -10.16 -8.77 1.58
N TYR A 64 -9.33 -9.04 0.58
CA TYR A 64 -8.10 -9.81 0.76
C TYR A 64 -7.07 -9.05 1.59
N ALA A 65 -6.91 -7.75 1.37
CA ALA A 65 -5.99 -6.89 2.11
C ALA A 65 -6.29 -6.92 3.62
N ARG A 66 -7.54 -6.65 4.01
CA ARG A 66 -8.00 -6.70 5.41
C ARG A 66 -7.87 -8.10 6.03
N SER A 67 -8.08 -9.15 5.24
CA SER A 67 -7.94 -10.53 5.72
C SER A 67 -6.49 -10.91 6.00
N ALA A 68 -5.55 -10.33 5.25
CA ALA A 68 -4.12 -10.62 5.38
C ALA A 68 -3.41 -9.69 6.38
N ASP A 69 -3.96 -8.49 6.63
CA ASP A 69 -3.56 -7.63 7.76
C ASP A 69 -4.78 -6.84 8.26
N PRO A 70 -5.35 -7.18 9.42
CA PRO A 70 -6.47 -6.44 10.00
C PRO A 70 -6.04 -5.13 10.69
N ALA A 71 -4.74 -4.89 10.89
CA ALA A 71 -4.25 -3.71 11.59
C ALA A 71 -4.12 -2.46 10.69
N SER A 72 -3.96 -2.62 9.38
CA SER A 72 -3.89 -1.47 8.46
C SER A 72 -5.27 -0.86 8.20
N ALA A 73 -5.28 0.46 7.95
CA ALA A 73 -6.45 1.17 7.47
C ALA A 73 -6.60 1.01 5.95
N TYR A 74 -7.54 0.16 5.52
CA TYR A 74 -7.88 -0.05 4.10
C TYR A 74 -9.21 0.62 3.76
N LEU A 75 -9.24 1.51 2.78
CA LEU A 75 -10.44 2.28 2.37
C LEU A 75 -10.75 2.10 0.88
N LEU A 76 -12.05 2.06 0.55
CA LEU A 76 -12.52 2.05 -0.84
C LEU A 76 -12.52 3.49 -1.35
N ALA A 77 -11.69 3.78 -2.34
CA ALA A 77 -11.65 5.10 -2.97
C ALA A 77 -11.16 5.03 -4.42
N ASP A 78 -11.61 6.00 -5.22
CA ASP A 78 -11.04 6.28 -6.53
C ASP A 78 -9.82 7.20 -6.36
N ALA A 79 -8.71 6.87 -7.01
CA ALA A 79 -7.51 7.70 -7.01
C ALA A 79 -7.75 9.10 -7.60
N ALA A 80 -8.72 9.25 -8.52
CA ALA A 80 -9.09 10.54 -9.10
C ALA A 80 -9.93 11.40 -8.14
N MET A 81 -10.53 10.82 -7.10
CA MET A 81 -11.39 11.51 -6.13
C MET A 81 -11.20 10.94 -4.73
N LEU A 82 -10.05 11.26 -4.13
CA LEU A 82 -9.71 10.81 -2.79
C LEU A 82 -10.56 11.53 -1.72
N PRO A 83 -11.11 10.80 -0.72
CA PRO A 83 -12.00 11.36 0.30
C PRO A 83 -11.22 12.01 1.47
N PHE A 84 -10.18 12.77 1.16
CA PHE A 84 -9.29 13.38 2.15
C PHE A 84 -9.15 14.88 1.92
N ALA A 85 -8.98 15.65 2.99
CA ALA A 85 -8.66 17.06 2.86
C ALA A 85 -7.26 17.24 2.26
N ALA A 86 -7.04 18.34 1.54
CA ALA A 86 -5.71 18.68 1.03
C ALA A 86 -4.70 18.79 2.19
N GLY A 87 -3.48 18.29 1.99
CA GLY A 87 -2.43 18.30 3.02
C GLY A 87 -2.60 17.30 4.15
N SER A 88 -3.48 16.30 4.03
CA SER A 88 -3.69 15.28 5.08
C SER A 88 -2.57 14.25 5.19
N PHE A 89 -1.68 14.17 4.20
CA PHE A 89 -0.62 13.17 4.12
C PHE A 89 0.72 13.83 3.85
N ASP A 90 1.74 13.31 4.51
CA ASP A 90 3.13 13.77 4.42
C ASP A 90 3.91 12.97 3.36
N LEU A 91 3.45 11.75 3.07
CA LEU A 91 4.01 10.87 2.05
C LEU A 91 2.88 10.20 1.26
N VAL A 92 3.03 10.15 -0.07
CA VAL A 92 2.16 9.38 -0.95
C VAL A 92 3.00 8.35 -1.69
N VAL A 93 2.57 7.10 -1.65
CA VAL A 93 3.21 5.96 -2.32
C VAL A 93 2.24 5.38 -3.34
N GLN A 94 2.78 5.06 -4.52
CA GLN A 94 2.12 4.19 -5.49
C GLN A 94 3.17 3.22 -6.01
N ALA A 95 2.94 1.93 -5.79
CA ALA A 95 3.81 0.87 -6.26
C ALA A 95 2.98 -0.10 -7.11
N VAL A 96 3.57 -0.54 -8.22
CA VAL A 96 2.95 -1.58 -9.06
C VAL A 96 3.40 -2.95 -8.56
N GLY A 97 2.42 -3.81 -8.27
CA GLY A 97 2.63 -5.22 -7.91
C GLY A 97 2.90 -6.06 -9.15
#